data_AF-A0A1T5FWN3-F1
#
_entry.id   AF-A0A1T5FWN3-F1
#
_cell.length_a   1.000
_cell.length_b   1.000
_cell.length_c   1.000
_cell.angle_alpha   90.00
_cell.angle_beta   90.00
_cell.angle_gamma   90.00
#
_symmetry.space_group_name_H-M   'P 1'
#
loop_
_entity.id
_entity.type
_entity.pdbx_description
1 polymer ?
#
loop_
_entity_poly.entity_id
_entity_poly.type
_entity_poly.pdbx_seq_one_letter_code
_entity_poly.pdbx_strand_id
1 'polypeptide(L)'
;MTIDILHTFSDIIFGLKPLVNDSWRNEEDFIITLILFGAFVFLLLLILGVVIGLLFIVIVIGLVSAGIISTSVLVGFQQRSVSKGFKTFFIVSSIFGSTIVSVIAFLFINMVYKWGQKDISIVAGILCGIGFGWFIGFLMYKASHKIILFLQRKYKLITNKKELDI
;
A
#
# COMPACT_ATOMS: atom_id res chain seq x y z
N MET A 1 -26.04 9.22 -0.13
CA MET A 1 -25.05 8.21 0.28
C MET A 1 -23.67 8.79 0.59
N THR A 2 -23.06 9.64 -0.25
CA THR A 2 -21.77 10.30 0.07
C THR A 2 -21.90 11.52 0.98
N ILE A 3 -23.00 12.26 0.86
CA ILE A 3 -23.32 13.40 1.74
C ILE A 3 -23.52 12.91 3.18
N ASP A 4 -24.08 11.71 3.35
CA ASP A 4 -24.37 11.11 4.65
C ASP A 4 -23.10 10.78 5.45
N ILE A 5 -22.03 10.31 4.80
CA ILE A 5 -20.79 9.94 5.48
C ILE A 5 -20.06 11.20 5.98
N LEU A 6 -20.04 12.28 5.20
CA LEU A 6 -19.39 13.54 5.58
C LEU A 6 -20.16 14.26 6.69
N HIS A 7 -21.50 14.25 6.61
CA HIS A 7 -22.35 14.76 7.69
C HIS A 7 -22.20 13.91 8.96
N THR A 8 -22.17 12.58 8.85
CA THR A 8 -21.95 11.69 10.01
C THR A 8 -20.59 11.97 10.66
N PHE A 9 -19.52 12.18 9.89
CA PHE A 9 -18.21 12.53 10.44
C PHE A 9 -18.20 13.91 11.11
N SER A 10 -18.86 14.90 10.49
CA SER A 10 -19.05 16.23 11.06
C SER A 10 -19.83 16.19 12.37
N ASP A 11 -20.91 15.42 12.43
CA ASP A 11 -21.79 15.29 13.59
C ASP A 11 -21.08 14.55 14.74
N ILE A 12 -20.25 13.55 14.45
CA ILE A 12 -19.40 12.89 15.44
C ILE A 12 -18.38 13.87 16.03
N ILE A 13 -17.71 14.68 15.19
CA ILE A 13 -16.72 15.66 15.65
C ILE A 13 -17.38 16.79 16.45
N PHE A 14 -18.54 17.27 16.01
CA PHE A 14 -19.27 18.35 16.68
C PHE A 14 -19.91 17.88 17.99
N GLY A 15 -20.36 16.62 18.07
CA GLY A 15 -20.85 15.98 19.29
C GLY A 15 -19.75 15.68 20.32
N LEU A 16 -18.49 15.50 19.90
CA LEU A 16 -17.35 15.34 20.80
C LEU A 16 -16.89 16.67 21.43
N LYS A 17 -17.20 17.80 20.77
CA LYS A 17 -16.75 19.14 21.18
C LYS A 17 -17.17 19.56 22.61
N PRO A 18 -18.43 19.34 23.07
CA PRO A 18 -18.81 19.64 24.44
C PRO A 18 -18.18 18.68 25.45
N LEU A 19 -18.04 17.39 25.13
CA LEU A 19 -17.40 16.39 25.99
C LEU A 19 -15.93 16.73 26.27
N VAL A 20 -15.19 17.15 25.24
CA VAL A 20 -13.78 17.58 25.41
C VAL A 20 -13.68 18.86 26.23
N ASN A 21 -14.59 19.82 26.04
CA ASN A 21 -14.54 21.11 26.73
C ASN A 21 -14.80 20.99 28.23
N ASP A 22 -15.72 20.10 28.63
CA ASP A 22 -16.10 19.93 30.04
C ASP A 22 -15.18 18.94 30.77
N SER A 23 -14.48 18.08 30.02
CA SER A 23 -13.52 17.09 30.56
C SER A 23 -12.31 17.68 31.28
N TRP A 24 -11.89 18.91 30.94
CA TRP A 24 -10.77 19.59 31.62
C TRP A 24 -11.10 20.04 33.05
N ARG A 25 -12.38 19.96 33.45
CA ARG A 25 -12.87 20.45 34.75
C ARG A 25 -13.00 19.34 35.80
N ASN A 26 -13.13 18.08 35.38
CA ASN A 26 -13.26 16.91 36.24
C ASN A 26 -12.28 15.82 35.81
N GLU A 27 -11.46 15.32 36.74
CA GLU A 27 -10.44 14.30 36.47
C GLU A 27 -11.02 12.97 35.94
N GLU A 28 -12.23 12.62 36.38
CA GLU A 28 -12.95 11.42 35.96
C GLU A 28 -13.39 11.51 34.49
N ASP A 29 -13.91 12.67 34.07
CA ASP A 29 -14.34 12.93 32.70
C ASP A 29 -13.15 13.03 31.73
N PHE A 30 -11.99 13.49 32.22
CA PHE A 30 -10.74 13.50 31.46
C PHE A 30 -10.26 12.07 31.13
N ILE A 31 -10.27 11.16 32.10
CA ILE A 31 -9.88 9.75 31.89
C ILE A 31 -10.83 9.07 30.90
N ILE A 32 -12.15 9.30 31.04
CA ILE A 32 -13.16 8.75 30.13
C ILE A 32 -12.95 9.27 28.71
N THR A 33 -12.68 10.56 28.54
CA THR A 33 -12.43 11.17 27.23
C THR A 33 -11.16 10.63 26.57
N LEU A 34 -10.09 10.42 27.34
CA LEU A 34 -8.83 9.85 26.86
C LEU A 34 -9.03 8.41 26.35
N ILE A 35 -9.78 7.58 27.09
CA ILE A 35 -10.11 6.21 26.70
C ILE A 35 -10.98 6.20 25.44
N LEU A 36 -11.98 7.08 25.35
CA LEU A 36 -12.85 7.20 24.17
C LEU A 36 -12.06 7.60 22.91
N PHE A 37 -11.16 8.58 23.05
CA PHE A 37 -10.31 9.02 21.94
C PHE A 37 -9.31 7.92 21.52
N GLY A 38 -8.72 7.22 22.48
CA GLY A 38 -7.85 6.06 22.23
C GLY A 38 -8.58 4.93 21.49
N ALA A 39 -9.79 4.59 21.92
CA ALA A 39 -10.64 3.60 21.25
C ALA A 39 -11.02 4.02 19.83
N PHE A 40 -11.33 5.30 19.60
CA PHE A 40 -11.63 5.84 18.29
C PHE A 40 -10.44 5.74 17.32
N VAL A 41 -9.24 6.11 17.77
CA VAL A 41 -8.00 6.00 16.98
C VAL A 41 -7.69 4.54 16.66
N PHE A 42 -7.84 3.63 17.63
CA PHE A 42 -7.64 2.21 17.41
C PHE A 42 -8.62 1.62 16.39
N LEU A 43 -9.90 2.02 16.45
CA LEU A 43 -10.91 1.61 15.50
C LEU A 43 -10.60 2.11 14.08
N LEU A 44 -10.16 3.36 13.93
CA LEU A 44 -9.72 3.89 12.62
C LEU A 44 -8.51 3.14 12.07
N LEU A 45 -7.51 2.85 12.90
CA LEU A 45 -6.34 2.05 12.52
C LEU A 45 -6.72 0.63 12.08
N LEU A 46 -7.66 0.01 12.79
CA LEU A 46 -8.15 -1.33 12.46
C LEU A 46 -8.87 -1.33 11.11
N ILE A 47 -9.74 -0.35 10.84
CA ILE A 47 -10.43 -0.20 9.55
C ILE A 47 -9.40 0.01 8.42
N LEU A 48 -8.44 0.92 8.61
CA LEU A 48 -7.35 1.15 7.66
C LEU A 48 -6.55 -0.13 7.40
N GLY A 49 -6.20 -0.87 8.45
CA GLY A 49 -5.48 -2.13 8.34
C GLY A 49 -6.25 -3.19 7.55
N VAL A 50 -7.55 -3.34 7.82
CA VAL A 50 -8.42 -4.28 7.08
C VAL A 50 -8.54 -3.88 5.61
N VAL A 51 -8.72 -2.59 5.32
CA VAL A 51 -8.81 -2.09 3.92
C VAL A 51 -7.51 -2.35 3.17
N ILE A 52 -6.35 -2.08 3.78
CA ILE A 52 -5.04 -2.35 3.20
C ILE A 52 -4.81 -3.85 3.01
N GLY A 53 -5.20 -4.67 3.99
CA GLY A 53 -5.10 -6.13 3.90
C GLY A 53 -5.96 -6.72 2.79
N LEU A 54 -7.21 -6.25 2.68
CA LEU A 54 -8.13 -6.67 1.62
C LEU A 54 -7.58 -6.28 0.24
N LEU A 55 -7.07 -5.06 0.10
CA LEU A 55 -6.44 -4.57 -1.12
C LEU A 55 -5.23 -5.44 -1.50
N PHE A 56 -4.40 -5.82 -0.52
CA PHE A 56 -3.25 -6.71 -0.75
C PHE A 56 -3.69 -8.08 -1.28
N ILE A 57 -4.74 -8.68 -0.70
CA ILE A 57 -5.29 -9.96 -1.17
C ILE A 57 -5.80 -9.86 -2.60
N VAL A 58 -6.53 -8.80 -2.94
CA VAL A 58 -7.03 -8.56 -4.31
C VAL A 58 -5.88 -8.46 -5.31
N ILE A 59 -4.81 -7.75 -4.95
CA ILE A 59 -3.61 -7.64 -5.79
C ILE A 59 -2.98 -9.03 -5.99
N VAL A 60 -2.80 -9.81 -4.92
CA VAL A 60 -2.20 -11.16 -5.01
C VAL A 60 -3.04 -12.09 -5.87
N ILE A 61 -4.36 -12.13 -5.68
CA ILE A 61 -5.28 -12.95 -6.49
C ILE A 61 -5.21 -12.51 -7.96
N GLY A 62 -5.20 -11.19 -8.22
CA GLY A 62 -5.04 -10.63 -9.56
C GLY A 62 -3.72 -11.03 -10.22
N LEU A 63 -2.63 -11.08 -9.45
CA LEU A 63 -1.33 -11.53 -9.96
C LEU A 63 -1.31 -13.03 -10.31
N VAL A 64 -1.94 -13.84 -9.48
CA VAL A 64 -2.06 -15.30 -9.71
C VAL A 64 -2.92 -15.55 -10.95
N SER A 65 -4.08 -14.90 -11.07
CA SER A 65 -5.01 -15.09 -12.19
C SER A 65 -4.47 -14.55 -13.51
N ALA A 66 -3.72 -13.45 -13.49
CA ALA A 66 -3.03 -12.92 -14.67
C ALA A 66 -1.84 -13.81 -15.11
N GLY A 67 -1.53 -14.90 -14.39
CA GLY A 67 -0.43 -15.80 -14.72
C GLY A 67 0.95 -15.16 -14.60
N ILE A 68 1.07 -14.01 -13.92
CA ILE A 68 2.30 -13.23 -13.81
C ILE A 68 3.40 -14.04 -13.11
N ILE A 69 3.02 -14.91 -12.17
CA ILE A 69 3.94 -15.83 -11.49
C ILE A 69 4.53 -16.82 -12.51
N SER A 70 3.70 -17.38 -13.39
CA SER A 70 4.13 -18.34 -14.41
C SER A 70 5.00 -17.67 -15.47
N THR A 71 4.61 -16.49 -15.96
CA THR A 71 5.41 -15.74 -16.95
C THR A 71 6.75 -15.26 -16.38
N SER A 72 6.80 -14.90 -15.10
CA SER A 72 8.05 -14.50 -14.44
C SER A 72 9.04 -15.66 -14.27
N VAL A 73 8.54 -16.86 -13.96
CA VAL A 73 9.36 -18.09 -13.92
C VAL A 73 9.87 -18.44 -15.33
N LEU A 74 9.00 -18.35 -16.34
CA LEU A 74 9.35 -18.63 -17.73
C LEU A 74 10.45 -17.67 -18.25
N VAL A 75 10.30 -16.37 -18.00
CA VAL A 75 11.29 -15.34 -18.38
C VAL A 75 12.60 -15.52 -17.60
N GLY A 76 12.53 -15.96 -16.34
CA GLY A 76 13.70 -16.31 -15.53
C GLY A 76 14.48 -17.51 -16.09
N PHE A 77 13.77 -18.51 -16.62
CA PHE A 77 14.36 -19.67 -17.27
C PHE A 77 14.94 -19.33 -18.65
N GLN A 78 14.21 -18.56 -19.46
CA GLN A 78 14.58 -18.20 -20.82
C GLN A 78 15.79 -17.25 -20.88
N GLN A 79 15.97 -16.36 -19.90
CA GLN A 79 17.12 -15.46 -19.85
C GLN A 79 18.32 -16.01 -19.05
N ARG A 80 18.28 -17.29 -18.63
CA ARG A 80 19.29 -17.96 -17.78
C ARG A 80 19.70 -17.14 -16.54
N SER A 81 18.82 -16.29 -16.03
CA SER A 81 19.11 -15.44 -14.89
C SER A 81 17.83 -15.14 -14.11
N VAL A 82 17.77 -15.70 -12.90
CA VAL A 82 16.71 -15.45 -11.91
C VAL A 82 16.55 -13.94 -11.67
N SER A 83 17.63 -13.16 -11.73
CA SER A 83 17.62 -11.70 -11.54
C SER A 83 16.73 -10.96 -12.55
N LYS A 84 16.68 -11.41 -13.81
CA LYS A 84 15.89 -10.75 -14.86
C LYS A 84 14.41 -11.13 -14.80
N GLY A 85 14.09 -12.37 -14.40
CA GLY A 85 12.72 -12.78 -14.07
C GLY A 85 12.17 -12.00 -12.87
N PHE A 86 12.98 -11.83 -11.82
CA PHE A 86 12.61 -11.05 -10.63
C PHE A 86 12.37 -9.57 -10.94
N LYS A 87 13.16 -8.97 -11.85
CA LYS A 87 12.93 -7.60 -12.33
C LYS A 87 11.53 -7.43 -12.91
N THR A 88 11.16 -8.34 -13.80
CA THR A 88 9.90 -8.28 -14.53
C THR A 88 8.72 -8.53 -13.59
N PHE A 89 8.85 -9.50 -12.67
CA PHE A 89 7.84 -9.75 -11.63
C PHE A 89 7.53 -8.52 -10.79
N PHE A 90 8.55 -7.86 -10.25
CA PHE A 90 8.37 -6.67 -9.41
C PHE A 90 7.75 -5.51 -10.18
N ILE A 91 8.21 -5.26 -11.40
CA ILE A 91 7.67 -4.18 -12.23
C ILE A 91 6.20 -4.43 -12.57
N VAL A 92 5.85 -5.63 -13.03
CA VAL A 92 4.48 -5.96 -13.41
C VAL A 92 3.56 -5.97 -12.18
N SER A 93 4.01 -6.55 -11.06
CA SER A 93 3.29 -6.51 -9.79
C SER A 93 3.01 -5.07 -9.33
N SER A 94 4.00 -4.21 -9.42
CA SER A 94 3.88 -2.81 -9.03
C SER A 94 2.93 -2.04 -9.95
N ILE A 95 2.99 -2.25 -11.26
CA ILE A 95 2.05 -1.64 -12.22
C ILE A 95 0.63 -2.09 -11.91
N PHE A 96 0.40 -3.38 -11.69
CA PHE A 96 -0.94 -3.89 -11.40
C PHE A 96 -1.52 -3.33 -10.10
N GLY A 97 -0.73 -3.38 -9.01
CA GLY A 97 -1.15 -2.86 -7.71
C GLY A 97 -1.39 -1.34 -7.72
N SER A 98 -0.46 -0.58 -8.29
CA SER A 98 -0.59 0.88 -8.37
C SER A 98 -1.73 1.34 -9.29
N THR A 99 -2.04 0.59 -10.36
CA THR A 99 -3.19 0.88 -11.23
C THR A 99 -4.51 0.74 -10.48
N ILE A 100 -4.68 -0.33 -9.71
CA ILE A 100 -5.88 -0.52 -8.88
C ILE A 100 -6.02 0.62 -7.87
N VAL A 101 -4.94 0.94 -7.15
CA VAL A 101 -4.95 2.02 -6.15
C VAL A 101 -5.22 3.38 -6.78
N SER A 102 -4.60 3.68 -7.92
CA SER A 102 -4.75 4.96 -8.61
C SER A 102 -6.17 5.15 -9.16
N VAL A 103 -6.75 4.11 -9.76
CA VAL A 103 -8.15 4.15 -10.23
C VAL A 103 -9.10 4.39 -9.06
N ILE A 104 -8.92 3.70 -7.93
CA ILE A 104 -9.74 3.93 -6.72
C ILE A 104 -9.59 5.37 -6.21
N ALA A 105 -8.35 5.89 -6.16
CA ALA A 105 -8.08 7.25 -5.72
C ALA A 105 -8.71 8.31 -6.64
N PHE A 106 -8.60 8.15 -7.97
CA PHE A 106 -9.20 9.06 -8.93
C PHE A 106 -10.73 8.99 -8.93
N LEU A 107 -11.31 7.81 -8.71
CA LEU A 107 -12.77 7.68 -8.50
C LEU A 107 -13.21 8.40 -7.22
N PHE A 108 -12.44 8.30 -6.14
CA PHE A 108 -12.72 9.00 -4.89
C PHE A 108 -12.63 10.53 -5.05
N ILE A 109 -11.58 11.02 -5.72
CA ILE A 109 -11.42 12.45 -6.03
C ILE A 109 -12.58 12.95 -6.89
N ASN A 110 -12.98 12.19 -7.92
CA ASN A 110 -14.11 12.59 -8.77
C ASN A 110 -15.44 12.60 -8.01
N MET A 111 -15.59 11.73 -7.00
CA MET A 111 -16.78 11.69 -6.16
C MET A 111 -16.88 12.92 -5.24
N VAL A 112 -15.75 13.44 -4.74
CA VAL A 112 -15.69 14.64 -3.88
C VAL A 112 -15.79 15.94 -4.69
N TYR A 113 -15.01 16.06 -5.76
CA TYR A 113 -14.85 17.33 -6.49
C TYR A 113 -15.71 17.43 -7.76
N LYS A 114 -16.39 16.35 -8.20
CA LYS A 114 -17.14 16.27 -9.47
C LYS A 114 -16.36 16.86 -10.65
N TRP A 115 -15.06 16.57 -10.69
CA TRP A 115 -14.13 17.29 -11.57
C TRP A 115 -14.26 16.88 -13.05
N GLY A 116 -14.90 15.75 -13.36
CA GLY A 116 -15.19 15.34 -14.73
C GLY A 116 -16.15 14.16 -14.85
N GLN A 117 -16.39 13.73 -16.08
CA GLN A 117 -17.14 12.48 -16.34
C GLN A 117 -16.39 11.28 -15.79
N LYS A 118 -17.13 10.27 -15.32
CA LYS A 118 -16.58 9.05 -14.69
C LYS A 118 -15.54 8.37 -15.58
N ASP A 119 -15.76 8.37 -16.89
CA ASP A 119 -14.88 7.74 -17.88
C ASP A 119 -13.50 8.41 -17.92
N ILE A 120 -13.45 9.73 -17.82
CA ILE A 120 -12.21 10.52 -17.84
C ILE A 120 -11.39 10.24 -16.57
N SER A 121 -12.04 10.09 -15.41
CA SER A 121 -11.36 9.77 -14.15
C SER A 121 -10.76 8.36 -14.15
N ILE A 122 -11.43 7.39 -14.76
CA ILE A 122 -10.91 6.02 -14.86
C ILE A 122 -9.67 6.00 -15.77
N VAL A 123 -9.73 6.65 -16.93
CA VAL A 123 -8.59 6.72 -17.86
C VAL A 123 -7.40 7.44 -17.22
N ALA A 124 -7.63 8.56 -16.53
CA ALA A 124 -6.58 9.29 -15.81
C ALA A 124 -5.94 8.42 -14.70
N GLY A 125 -6.75 7.67 -13.95
CA GLY A 125 -6.27 6.73 -12.94
C GLY A 125 -5.43 5.60 -13.53
N ILE A 126 -5.80 5.06 -14.69
CA ILE A 126 -5.01 4.03 -15.37
C ILE A 126 -3.66 4.59 -15.83
N LEU A 127 -3.65 5.74 -16.50
CA LEU A 127 -2.41 6.36 -16.99
C LEU A 127 -1.46 6.72 -15.84
N CYS A 128 -1.99 7.32 -14.78
CA CYS A 128 -1.22 7.68 -13.59
C CYS A 128 -0.70 6.42 -12.87
N GLY A 129 -1.55 5.40 -12.73
CA GLY A 129 -1.20 4.11 -12.15
C GLY A 129 -0.07 3.40 -12.89
N ILE A 130 -0.13 3.29 -14.21
CA ILE A 130 0.94 2.67 -15.01
C ILE A 130 2.25 3.44 -14.86
N GLY A 131 2.21 4.77 -14.94
CA GLY A 131 3.40 5.62 -14.80
C GLY A 131 4.07 5.46 -13.43
N PHE A 132 3.31 5.65 -12.36
CA PHE A 132 3.82 5.50 -10.99
C PHE A 132 4.25 4.06 -10.68
N GLY A 133 3.49 3.07 -11.15
CA GLY A 133 3.77 1.65 -10.97
C GLY A 133 5.08 1.22 -11.61
N TRP A 134 5.35 1.71 -12.82
CA TRP A 134 6.61 1.45 -13.50
C TRP A 134 7.80 2.06 -12.74
N PHE A 135 7.65 3.30 -12.27
CA PHE A 135 8.68 3.99 -11.50
C PHE A 135 8.97 3.30 -10.16
N ILE A 136 7.93 3.00 -9.37
CA ILE A 136 8.07 2.30 -8.08
C ILE A 136 8.66 0.90 -8.28
N GLY A 137 8.20 0.16 -9.30
CA GLY A 137 8.66 -1.19 -9.58
C GLY A 137 10.14 -1.22 -9.99
N PHE A 138 10.58 -0.24 -10.76
CA PHE A 138 11.99 -0.07 -11.10
C PHE A 138 12.85 0.24 -9.87
N LEU A 139 12.36 1.12 -8.98
CA LEU A 139 13.05 1.48 -7.74
C LEU A 139 13.19 0.26 -6.81
N MET A 140 12.11 -0.51 -6.63
CA MET A 140 12.09 -1.74 -5.85
C MET A 140 13.08 -2.76 -6.37
N TYR A 141 13.12 -3.00 -7.69
CA TYR A 141 14.10 -3.91 -8.27
C TYR A 141 15.54 -3.48 -7.95
N LYS A 142 15.85 -2.19 -8.08
CA LYS A 142 17.19 -1.67 -7.77
C LYS A 142 17.56 -1.88 -6.31
N ALA A 143 16.60 -1.70 -5.39
CA ALA A 143 16.78 -1.95 -3.97
C ALA A 143 17.02 -3.45 -3.69
N SER A 144 16.17 -4.34 -4.21
CA SER A 144 16.31 -5.79 -4.06
C SER A 144 17.63 -6.29 -4.61
N HIS A 145 18.06 -5.81 -5.78
CA HIS A 145 19.35 -6.16 -6.37
C HIS A 145 20.52 -5.75 -5.46
N LYS A 146 20.45 -4.57 -4.84
CA LYS A 146 21.47 -4.09 -3.91
C LYS A 146 21.54 -4.95 -2.64
N ILE A 147 20.40 -5.40 -2.13
CA ILE A 147 20.31 -6.33 -0.99
C ILE A 147 20.94 -7.67 -1.35
N ILE A 148 20.60 -8.25 -2.49
CA ILE A 148 21.16 -9.54 -2.93
C ILE A 148 22.68 -9.45 -3.08
N LEU A 149 23.20 -8.39 -3.70
CA LEU A 149 24.65 -8.18 -3.79
C LEU A 149 25.31 -8.03 -2.41
N PHE A 150 24.65 -7.36 -1.47
CA PHE A 150 25.15 -7.23 -0.10
C PHE A 150 25.21 -8.60 0.60
N LEU A 151 24.17 -9.42 0.47
CA LEU A 151 24.15 -10.78 1.02
C LEU A 151 25.24 -11.66 0.40
N GLN A 152 25.42 -11.58 -0.93
CA GLN A 152 26.47 -12.34 -1.63
C GLN A 152 27.88 -11.94 -1.16
N ARG A 153 28.14 -10.65 -0.99
CA ARG A 153 29.42 -10.17 -0.43
C ARG A 153 29.64 -10.70 0.99
N LYS A 154 28.61 -10.62 1.84
CA LYS A 154 28.70 -11.10 3.22
C LYS A 154 28.96 -12.61 3.27
N TYR A 155 28.26 -13.39 2.45
CA TYR A 155 28.46 -14.84 2.38
C TYR A 155 29.87 -15.21 1.90
N LYS A 156 30.36 -14.55 0.84
CA LYS A 156 31.71 -14.82 0.30
C LYS A 156 32.81 -14.49 1.32
N LEU A 157 32.66 -13.44 2.12
CA LEU A 157 33.60 -13.10 3.20
C LEU A 157 33.62 -14.17 4.31
N ILE A 158 32.47 -14.75 4.66
CA ILE A 158 32.36 -15.80 5.67
C ILE A 158 33.04 -17.09 5.17
N THR A 159 32.81 -17.48 3.91
CA THR A 159 33.45 -18.66 3.31
C THR A 159 34.97 -18.50 3.23
N ASN A 160 35.46 -17.34 2.76
CA ASN A 160 36.89 -17.10 2.61
C ASN A 160 37.62 -17.07 3.97
N LYS A 161 36.96 -16.59 5.03
CA LYS A 161 37.51 -16.65 6.40
C LYS A 161 37.68 -18.10 6.89
N LYS A 162 36.72 -19.00 6.58
CA LYS A 162 36.82 -20.42 6.94
C LYS A 162 37.96 -21.15 6.25
N GLU A 163 38.37 -20.75 5.05
CA GLU A 163 39.49 -21.37 4.34
C GLU A 163 40.87 -20.86 4.82
N LEU A 164 40.92 -19.69 5.44
CA LEU A 164 42.15 -19.10 6.01
C LEU A 164 42.44 -19.57 7.45
N ASP A 165 41.45 -20.14 8.14
CA ASP A 165 41.56 -20.68 9.50
C ASP A 165 41.88 -22.22 9.52
N ILE A 166 42.22 -22.82 8.36
CA ILE A 166 42.66 -24.22 8.17
C ILE A 166 44.13 -24.22 7.73
#